data_AF-A0A285CIT1-F1
#
_entry.id   AF-A0A285CIT1-F1
#
_cell.length_a   1.000
_cell.length_b   1.000
_cell.length_c   1.000
_cell.angle_alpha   90.00
_cell.angle_beta   90.00
_cell.angle_gamma   90.00
#
_symmetry.space_group_name_H-M   'P 1'
#
loop_
_entity.id
_entity.type
_entity.pdbx_description
1 polymer ?
#
loop_
_entity_poly.entity_id
_entity_poly.type
_entity_poly.pdbx_seq_one_letter_code
_entity_poly.pdbx_strand_id
1 'polypeptide(L)'
;MRDEFLNETLFRNLAHARDLIAAWVTDYNTERPHWALGDQTPAGFALHLTTTIARPAARDEGSARRAIAQSAPKGVNQLPAPVAIG
;
A
#
# COMPACT_ATOMS: atom_id res chain seq x y z
N MET A 1 6.30 -4.20 21.80
CA MET A 1 5.57 -5.48 22.00
C MET A 1 6.19 -6.34 23.09
N ARG A 2 7.45 -6.79 22.96
CA ARG A 2 8.07 -7.66 23.97
C ARG A 2 8.35 -6.93 25.30
N ASP A 3 8.87 -5.72 25.24
CA ASP A 3 9.29 -5.00 26.45
C ASP A 3 8.09 -4.52 27.29
N GLU A 4 6.98 -4.12 26.65
CA GLU A 4 5.73 -3.74 27.34
C GLU A 4 5.18 -4.91 28.18
N PHE A 5 5.04 -6.09 27.56
CA PHE A 5 4.57 -7.30 28.25
C PHE A 5 5.48 -7.74 29.41
N LEU A 6 6.80 -7.68 29.18
CA LEU A 6 7.80 -8.09 30.18
C LEU A 6 7.93 -7.10 31.33
N ASN A 7 7.61 -5.82 31.12
CA ASN A 7 7.64 -4.80 32.18
C ASN A 7 6.44 -4.90 33.13
N GLU A 8 5.30 -5.42 32.65
CA GLU A 8 4.06 -5.49 33.43
C GLU A 8 3.85 -6.83 34.15
N THR A 9 4.55 -7.90 33.72
CA THR A 9 4.20 -9.27 34.10
C THR A 9 5.34 -10.06 34.71
N LEU A 10 5.17 -10.51 35.95
CA LEU A 10 6.11 -11.39 36.64
C LEU A 10 5.73 -12.87 36.43
N PHE A 11 6.65 -13.66 35.88
CA PHE A 11 6.39 -15.08 35.61
C PHE A 11 6.72 -15.96 36.81
N ARG A 12 5.82 -16.92 37.09
CA ARG A 12 5.97 -17.88 38.19
C ARG A 12 6.67 -19.16 37.74
N ASN A 13 6.38 -19.60 36.51
CA ASN A 13 7.00 -20.76 35.85
C ASN A 13 6.71 -20.70 34.35
N LEU A 14 7.28 -21.65 33.59
CA LEU A 14 7.17 -21.69 32.13
C LEU A 14 5.73 -21.90 31.63
N ALA A 15 4.92 -22.73 32.30
CA ALA A 15 3.53 -22.95 31.91
C ALA A 15 2.74 -21.64 32.04
N HIS A 16 2.84 -20.97 33.19
CA HIS A 16 2.22 -19.68 33.43
C HIS A 16 2.67 -18.61 32.42
N ALA A 17 3.94 -18.60 32.04
CA ALA A 17 4.44 -17.68 31.02
C ALA A 17 3.79 -17.92 29.65
N ARG A 18 3.60 -19.18 29.24
CA ARG A 18 2.96 -19.52 27.96
C ARG A 18 1.50 -19.06 27.93
N ASP A 19 0.77 -19.28 29.03
CA ASP A 19 -0.63 -18.87 29.15
C ASP A 19 -0.77 -17.34 29.07
N LEU A 20 0.08 -16.62 29.81
CA LEU A 20 0.08 -15.15 29.80
C LEU A 20 0.47 -14.58 28.45
N ILE A 21 1.46 -15.17 27.76
CA ILE A 21 1.84 -14.73 26.40
C ILE A 21 0.67 -14.92 25.43
N ALA A 22 -0.03 -16.06 25.50
CA ALA A 22 -1.16 -16.33 24.60
C ALA A 22 -2.31 -15.32 24.82
N ALA A 23 -2.62 -15.02 26.08
CA ALA A 23 -3.59 -13.99 26.42
C ALA A 23 -3.13 -12.60 25.93
N TRP A 24 -1.88 -12.23 26.20
CA TRP A 24 -1.34 -10.94 25.82
C TRP A 24 -1.29 -10.71 24.31
N VAL A 25 -0.94 -11.72 23.51
CA VAL A 25 -0.96 -11.60 22.04
C VAL A 25 -2.34 -11.23 21.54
N THR A 26 -3.40 -11.78 22.15
CA THR A 26 -4.78 -11.45 21.79
C THR A 26 -5.09 -10.00 22.17
N ASP A 27 -4.81 -9.61 23.41
CA ASP A 27 -5.03 -8.25 23.93
C ASP A 27 -4.30 -7.19 23.10
N TYR A 28 -3.00 -7.36 22.87
CA TYR A 28 -2.17 -6.45 22.09
C TYR A 28 -2.71 -6.25 20.66
N ASN A 29 -3.11 -7.33 20.01
CA ASN A 29 -3.56 -7.26 18.62
C ASN A 29 -4.96 -6.65 18.47
N THR A 30 -5.82 -6.76 19.49
CA THR A 30 -7.26 -6.49 19.34
C THR A 30 -7.78 -5.35 20.19
N GLU A 31 -7.20 -5.10 21.37
CA GLU A 31 -7.74 -4.14 22.34
C GLU A 31 -6.87 -2.88 22.46
N ARG A 32 -5.55 -2.98 22.27
CA ARG A 32 -4.62 -1.87 22.51
C ARG A 32 -4.38 -1.00 21.28
N PRO A 33 -4.79 0.28 21.28
CA PRO A 33 -4.41 1.20 20.23
C PRO A 33 -2.94 1.60 20.36
N HIS A 34 -2.29 1.85 19.23
CA HIS A 34 -0.89 2.26 19.18
C HIS A 34 -0.74 3.57 18.41
N TRP A 35 -0.04 4.55 19.00
CA TRP A 35 0.21 5.84 18.35
C TRP A 35 0.92 5.71 16.99
N ALA A 36 1.82 4.74 16.84
CA ALA A 36 2.49 4.47 15.56
C ALA A 36 1.53 4.02 14.45
N LEU A 37 0.35 3.50 14.80
CA LEU A 37 -0.72 3.09 13.88
C LEU A 37 -1.83 4.15 13.79
N GLY A 38 -1.58 5.36 14.29
CA GLY A 38 -2.59 6.43 14.34
C GLY A 38 -3.69 6.14 15.35
N ASP A 39 -3.32 5.62 16.53
CA ASP A 39 -4.25 5.27 17.62
C ASP A 39 -5.22 4.13 17.25
N GLN A 40 -4.80 3.26 16.33
CA GLN A 40 -5.52 2.04 15.95
C GLN A 40 -4.87 0.82 16.59
N THR A 41 -5.68 -0.23 16.81
CA THR A 41 -5.17 -1.55 17.15
C THR A 41 -4.52 -2.20 15.92
N PRO A 42 -3.57 -3.13 16.08
CA PRO A 42 -2.97 -3.85 14.96
C PRO A 42 -3.99 -4.51 14.04
N ALA A 43 -5.03 -5.15 14.61
CA ALA A 43 -6.11 -5.77 13.84
C ALA A 43 -6.94 -4.72 13.08
N GLY A 44 -7.24 -3.58 13.71
CA GLY A 44 -7.96 -2.47 13.06
C GLY A 44 -7.18 -1.89 11.89
N PHE A 45 -5.87 -1.69 12.08
CA PHE A 45 -4.98 -1.23 11.02
C PHE A 45 -4.91 -2.21 9.86
N ALA A 46 -4.78 -3.52 10.14
CA ALA A 46 -4.78 -4.55 9.09
C ALA A 46 -6.09 -4.53 8.28
N LEU A 47 -7.24 -4.40 8.94
CA LEU A 47 -8.54 -4.29 8.28
C LEU A 47 -8.64 -3.02 7.41
N HIS A 48 -8.17 -1.89 7.91
CA HIS A 48 -8.13 -0.63 7.16
C HIS A 48 -7.24 -0.75 5.92
N LEU A 49 -6.07 -1.38 6.06
CA LEU A 49 -5.15 -1.64 4.95
C LEU A 49 -5.78 -2.57 3.92
N THR A 50 -6.38 -3.69 4.33
CA THR A 50 -7.09 -4.61 3.44
C THR A 50 -8.22 -3.91 2.69
N THR A 51 -9.00 -3.07 3.37
CA THR A 51 -10.08 -2.29 2.74
C THR A 51 -9.54 -1.28 1.72
N THR A 52 -8.41 -0.65 2.02
CA THR A 52 -7.76 0.32 1.14
C THR A 52 -7.22 -0.36 -0.13
N ILE A 53 -6.61 -1.54 0.02
CA ILE A 53 -6.07 -2.33 -1.11
C ILE A 53 -7.20 -2.98 -1.92
N ALA A 54 -8.24 -3.47 -1.25
CA ALA A 54 -9.38 -4.14 -1.88
C ALA A 54 -10.37 -3.15 -2.51
N ARG A 55 -10.25 -1.83 -2.24
CA ARG A 55 -11.00 -0.80 -2.95
C ARG A 55 -10.65 -0.95 -4.43
N PRO A 56 -11.60 -1.34 -5.30
CA PRO A 56 -11.36 -1.30 -6.73
C PRO A 56 -10.98 0.14 -7.05
N ALA A 57 -10.01 0.35 -7.94
CA ALA A 57 -9.77 1.65 -8.53
C ALA A 57 -11.03 2.09 -9.29
N ALA A 58 -12.08 2.48 -8.57
CA ALA A 58 -13.32 2.97 -9.09
C ALA A 58 -13.01 4.38 -9.60
N ARG A 59 -12.63 4.40 -10.88
CA ARG A 59 -12.45 5.58 -11.74
C ARG A 59 -11.28 6.47 -11.35
N ASP A 60 -10.05 5.97 -11.52
CA ASP A 60 -9.05 6.84 -12.15
C ASP A 60 -9.29 6.81 -13.67
N GLU A 61 -10.38 7.47 -14.11
CA GLU A 61 -10.52 7.88 -15.51
C GLU A 61 -9.55 9.03 -15.89
N GLY A 62 -8.47 9.22 -15.12
CA GLY A 62 -7.43 10.22 -15.36
C GLY A 62 -6.11 9.67 -15.93
N SER A 63 -5.82 8.37 -15.81
CA SER A 63 -4.49 7.82 -16.14
C SER A 63 -4.17 7.67 -17.63
N ALA A 64 -5.07 8.01 -18.56
CA ALA A 64 -4.78 7.81 -19.97
C ALA A 64 -5.42 8.86 -20.88
N ARG A 65 -4.84 10.08 -20.97
CA ARG A 65 -4.85 10.87 -22.22
C ARG A 65 -3.63 11.79 -22.37
N ARG A 66 -2.48 11.21 -22.70
CA ARG A 66 -1.51 11.87 -23.60
C ARG A 66 -0.76 10.84 -24.44
N ALA A 67 -1.43 10.28 -25.45
CA ALA A 67 -0.71 9.74 -26.60
C ALA A 67 -0.13 10.95 -27.38
N ILE A 68 1.14 11.30 -27.10
CA ILE A 68 1.87 12.41 -27.77
C ILE A 68 2.44 11.93 -29.12
N ALA A 69 1.64 11.21 -29.89
CA ALA A 69 1.99 10.85 -31.25
C ALA A 69 0.72 10.87 -32.09
N GLN A 70 0.42 12.03 -32.68
CA GLN A 70 -0.46 12.06 -33.84
C GLN A 70 0.27 11.32 -34.97
N SER A 71 -0.36 10.31 -35.57
CA SER A 71 0.18 9.69 -36.78
C SER A 71 0.29 10.77 -37.87
N ALA A 72 1.45 10.83 -38.52
CA ALA A 72 1.71 11.75 -39.61
C ALA A 72 0.62 11.63 -40.69
N PRO A 73 0.06 12.75 -41.19
CA PRO A 73 -0.94 12.69 -42.24
C PRO A 73 -0.32 12.05 -43.49
N LYS A 74 -0.91 10.93 -43.91
CA LYS A 74 -0.55 10.28 -45.17
C LYS A 74 -1.00 11.17 -46.33
N GLY A 75 -0.02 11.67 -47.06
CA GLY A 75 -0.19 12.15 -48.43
C GLY A 75 -0.07 13.66 -48.57
N VAL A 76 1.12 14.13 -48.93
CA VAL A 76 1.28 15.16 -49.97
C VAL A 76 2.64 15.02 -50.67
N ASN A 77 2.54 14.65 -51.95
CA ASN A 77 3.40 15.03 -53.08
C ASN A 77 4.79 14.39 -53.26
N GLN A 78 4.79 13.30 -54.05
CA GLN A 78 5.88 13.01 -54.98
C GLN A 78 5.90 14.07 -56.09
N LEU A 79 6.90 14.94 -56.11
CA LEU A 79 7.32 15.64 -57.33
C LEU A 79 8.86 15.70 -57.39
N PRO A 80 9.49 15.49 -58.55
CA PRO A 80 10.93 15.30 -58.69
C PRO A 80 11.70 16.62 -58.55
N ALA A 81 12.90 16.56 -57.98
CA ALA A 81 13.82 17.71 -57.90
C ALA A 81 14.35 18.09 -59.29
N PRO A 82 14.29 19.37 -59.71
CA PRO A 82 15.08 19.84 -60.84
C PRO A 82 16.54 20.07 -60.43
N VAL A 83 17.44 19.67 -61.33
CA VAL A 83 18.89 19.77 -61.21
C VAL A 83 19.35 21.23 -61.10
N ALA A 84 20.45 21.45 -60.36
CA ALA A 84 21.07 22.76 -60.14
C ALA A 84 21.57 23.40 -61.44
N ILE A 85 21.46 24.73 -61.55
CA ILE A 85 22.14 25.55 -62.55
C ILE A 85 23.35 26.18 -61.86
N GLY A 86 24.53 26.00 -62.46
CA GLY A 86 25.81 26.60 -62.06
C GLY A 86 27.00 25.75 -62.46
#